data_AF-A0A7Y7AEW8-F1
#
_entry.id   AF-A0A7Y7AEW8-F1
#
_cell.length_a   1.000
_cell.length_b   1.000
_cell.length_c   1.000
_cell.angle_alpha   90.00
_cell.angle_beta   90.00
_cell.angle_gamma   90.00
#
_symmetry.space_group_name_H-M   'P 1'
#
loop_
_entity.id
_entity.type
_entity.pdbx_description
1 polymer ?
#
loop_
_entity_poly.entity_id
_entity_poly.type
_entity_poly.pdbx_seq_one_letter_code
_entity_poly.pdbx_strand_id
1 'polypeptide(L)'
;MNSLDNYLKYRDSDEDFSFILRMEYEWDDKQYQILMSKVRDILYEYKDELVLPKTIIHFFTSEIDIISGTVSNDVFFTTTPDGISKEDYKKLVLKRKSELLELKKMFFSGDFSHLGKHSFFL
;
A
#
# COMPACT_ATOMS: atom_id res chain seq x y z
N MET A 1 -8.56 5.16 20.18
CA MET A 1 -7.81 4.13 19.43
C MET A 1 -6.87 4.89 18.51
N ASN A 2 -5.56 4.71 18.66
CA ASN A 2 -4.58 5.48 17.89
C ASN A 2 -4.44 4.92 16.46
N SER A 3 -3.70 5.58 15.57
CA SER A 3 -3.60 5.15 14.17
C SER A 3 -2.94 3.78 14.03
N LEU A 4 -2.02 3.44 14.93
CA LEU A 4 -1.38 2.13 14.98
C LEU A 4 -2.37 1.01 15.32
N ASP A 5 -3.21 1.19 16.34
CA ASP A 5 -4.24 0.22 16.72
C ASP A 5 -5.26 0.01 15.57
N ASN A 6 -5.66 1.10 14.90
CA ASN A 6 -6.57 1.07 13.74
C ASN A 6 -5.95 0.34 12.54
N TYR A 7 -4.64 0.43 12.37
CA TYR A 7 -3.90 -0.28 11.34
C TYR A 7 -3.80 -1.76 11.69
N LEU A 8 -3.38 -2.11 12.91
CA LEU A 8 -3.25 -3.51 13.32
C LEU A 8 -4.57 -4.27 13.23
N LYS A 9 -5.68 -3.66 13.66
CA LYS A 9 -7.02 -4.28 13.49
C LYS A 9 -7.40 -4.52 12.04
N TYR A 10 -6.95 -3.68 11.12
CA TYR A 10 -7.16 -3.87 9.69
C TYR A 10 -6.24 -4.96 9.13
N ARG A 11 -4.99 -5.02 9.59
CA ARG A 11 -4.06 -6.10 9.20
C ARG A 11 -4.52 -7.49 9.68
N ASP A 12 -5.29 -7.53 10.76
CA ASP A 12 -5.87 -8.76 11.31
C ASP A 12 -7.23 -9.13 10.68
N SER A 13 -7.77 -8.33 9.74
CA SER A 13 -9.06 -8.60 9.10
C SER A 13 -8.91 -9.26 7.73
N ASP A 14 -9.98 -9.92 7.28
CA ASP A 14 -10.08 -10.48 5.92
C ASP A 14 -10.10 -9.38 4.83
N GLU A 15 -10.16 -8.10 5.23
CA GLU A 15 -10.10 -6.94 4.34
C GLU A 15 -8.66 -6.42 4.13
N ASP A 16 -7.64 -7.01 4.77
CA ASP A 16 -6.24 -6.63 4.54
C ASP A 16 -5.89 -6.81 3.06
N PHE A 17 -5.50 -5.72 2.39
CA PHE A 17 -5.06 -5.72 1.01
C PHE A 17 -3.98 -6.76 0.75
N SER A 18 -3.02 -6.92 1.68
CA SER A 18 -1.95 -7.91 1.51
C SER A 18 -2.44 -9.34 1.67
N PHE A 19 -3.54 -9.57 2.39
CA PHE A 19 -4.21 -10.87 2.42
C PHE A 19 -4.92 -11.13 1.09
N ILE A 20 -5.76 -10.20 0.63
CA ILE A 20 -6.50 -10.29 -0.64
C ILE A 20 -5.53 -10.54 -1.82
N LEU A 21 -4.47 -9.73 -1.92
CA LEU A 21 -3.48 -9.85 -2.99
C LEU A 21 -2.85 -11.24 -3.07
N ARG A 22 -2.64 -11.91 -1.93
CA ARG A 22 -2.02 -13.25 -1.87
C ARG A 22 -3.03 -14.38 -2.09
N MET A 23 -4.22 -14.25 -1.53
CA MET A 23 -5.23 -15.32 -1.53
C MET A 23 -6.06 -15.32 -2.80
N GLU A 24 -6.39 -14.13 -3.30
CA GLU A 24 -7.28 -13.94 -4.46
C GLU A 24 -6.49 -13.60 -5.73
N TYR A 25 -5.20 -13.26 -5.59
CA TYR A 25 -4.35 -12.86 -6.71
C TYR A 25 -4.93 -11.66 -7.47
N GLU A 26 -5.60 -10.77 -6.72
CA GLU A 26 -6.33 -9.61 -7.21
C GLU A 26 -5.86 -8.34 -6.49
N TRP A 27 -5.86 -7.23 -7.22
CA TRP A 27 -5.67 -5.90 -6.70
C TRP A 27 -7.02 -5.27 -6.42
N ASP A 28 -7.49 -5.41 -5.18
CA ASP A 28 -8.62 -4.62 -4.69
C ASP A 28 -8.14 -3.18 -4.42
N ASP A 29 -8.41 -2.27 -5.38
CA ASP A 29 -7.96 -0.87 -5.27
C ASP A 29 -8.60 -0.15 -4.08
N LYS A 30 -9.82 -0.55 -3.67
CA LYS A 30 -10.48 0.04 -2.50
C LYS A 30 -9.69 -0.32 -1.24
N GLN A 31 -9.30 -1.59 -1.08
CA GLN A 31 -8.52 -2.03 0.08
C GLN A 31 -7.10 -1.48 0.05
N TYR A 32 -6.49 -1.37 -1.13
CA TYR A 32 -5.23 -0.64 -1.29
C TYR A 32 -5.34 0.81 -0.76
N GLN A 33 -6.37 1.56 -1.17
CA GLN A 33 -6.57 2.94 -0.70
C GLN A 33 -6.74 3.00 0.83
N ILE A 34 -7.46 2.05 1.43
CA ILE A 34 -7.63 1.95 2.88
C ILE A 34 -6.29 1.70 3.59
N LEU A 35 -5.49 0.75 3.09
CA LEU A 35 -4.14 0.50 3.58
C LEU A 35 -3.28 1.77 3.52
N MET A 36 -3.28 2.45 2.38
CA MET A 36 -2.48 3.67 2.17
C MET A 36 -2.93 4.82 3.08
N SER A 37 -4.23 4.97 3.32
CA SER A 37 -4.73 5.94 4.29
C SER A 37 -4.20 5.64 5.69
N LYS A 38 -4.28 4.38 6.15
CA LYS A 38 -3.81 3.98 7.48
C LYS A 38 -2.30 4.16 7.65
N VAL A 39 -1.51 3.83 6.62
CA VAL A 39 -0.06 4.08 6.62
C VAL A 39 0.23 5.58 6.74
N ARG A 40 -0.50 6.42 6.00
CA ARG A 40 -0.35 7.88 6.07
C ARG A 40 -0.70 8.43 7.46
N ASP A 41 -1.78 7.95 8.05
CA ASP A 41 -2.21 8.37 9.39
C ASP A 41 -1.13 8.08 10.43
N ILE A 42 -0.49 6.90 10.35
CA ILE A 42 0.63 6.57 11.24
C ILE A 42 1.87 7.44 10.97
N LEU A 43 2.25 7.63 9.70
CA LEU A 43 3.39 8.50 9.37
C LEU A 43 3.16 9.93 9.85
N TYR A 44 1.91 10.43 9.81
CA TYR A 44 1.57 11.74 10.31
C TYR A 44 1.60 11.81 11.85
N GLU A 45 1.03 10.81 12.52
CA GLU A 45 1.00 10.73 14.00
C GLU A 45 2.42 10.64 14.60
N TYR A 46 3.34 9.95 13.92
CA TYR A 46 4.71 9.73 14.39
C TYR A 46 5.76 10.64 13.71
N LYS A 47 5.34 11.68 12.99
CA LYS A 47 6.27 12.53 12.19
C LYS A 47 7.34 13.24 13.04
N ASP A 48 7.03 13.54 14.29
CA ASP A 48 7.91 14.26 15.24
C ASP A 48 8.55 13.29 16.26
N GLU A 49 8.26 11.99 16.13
CA GLU A 49 8.78 10.95 17.01
C GLU A 49 10.14 10.44 16.51
N LEU A 50 11.04 10.11 17.45
CA LEU A 50 12.37 9.58 17.12
C LEU A 50 12.33 8.15 16.56
N VAL A 51 11.22 7.44 16.76
CA VAL A 51 11.06 6.03 16.42
C VAL A 51 9.70 5.77 15.79
N LEU A 52 9.70 4.92 14.77
CA LEU A 52 8.48 4.46 14.10
C LEU A 52 8.09 3.05 14.56
N PRO A 53 6.79 2.71 14.52
CA PRO A 53 6.36 1.35 14.81
C PRO A 53 7.03 0.32 13.90
N LYS A 54 7.50 -0.80 14.48
CA LYS A 54 8.19 -1.87 13.75
C LYS A 54 7.37 -2.40 12.56
N THR A 55 6.05 -2.46 12.70
CA THR A 55 5.12 -2.89 11.65
C THR A 55 5.13 -1.97 10.43
N ILE A 56 5.28 -0.65 10.64
CA ILE A 56 5.45 0.32 9.55
C ILE A 56 6.83 0.22 8.93
N ILE A 57 7.87 0.04 9.74
CA ILE A 57 9.22 -0.21 9.21
C ILE A 57 9.20 -1.48 8.34
N HIS A 58 8.51 -2.54 8.77
CA HIS A 58 8.36 -3.77 7.99
C HIS A 58 7.61 -3.56 6.67
N PHE A 59 6.55 -2.76 6.67
CA PHE A 59 5.82 -2.39 5.46
C PHE A 59 6.76 -1.82 4.38
N PHE A 60 7.61 -0.87 4.76
CA PHE A 60 8.55 -0.23 3.82
C PHE A 60 9.76 -1.09 3.46
N THR A 61 10.28 -1.87 4.41
CA THR A 61 11.51 -2.67 4.20
C THR A 61 11.26 -3.98 3.46
N SER A 62 10.05 -4.55 3.54
CA SER A 62 9.76 -5.89 3.02
C SER A 62 8.48 -5.95 2.20
N GLU A 63 7.38 -5.42 2.73
CA GLU A 63 6.05 -5.68 2.17
C GLU A 63 5.84 -5.04 0.79
N ILE A 64 6.30 -3.81 0.60
CA ILE A 64 6.25 -3.15 -0.71
C ILE A 64 7.00 -3.94 -1.79
N ASP A 65 8.12 -4.59 -1.45
CA ASP A 65 8.87 -5.40 -2.41
C ASP A 65 8.11 -6.68 -2.77
N ILE A 66 7.44 -7.28 -1.79
CA ILE A 66 6.58 -8.46 -2.01
C ILE A 66 5.42 -8.08 -2.93
N ILE A 67 4.67 -7.01 -2.62
CA ILE A 67 3.56 -6.52 -3.44
C ILE A 67 4.04 -6.22 -4.86
N SER A 68 5.12 -5.45 -4.99
CA SER A 68 5.74 -5.09 -6.26
C SER A 68 6.15 -6.33 -7.06
N GLY A 69 6.76 -7.33 -6.41
CA GLY A 69 7.17 -8.59 -7.02
C GLY A 69 5.98 -9.39 -7.55
N THR A 70 4.93 -9.55 -6.74
CA THR A 70 3.69 -10.25 -7.12
C THR A 70 3.09 -9.67 -8.39
N VAL A 71 2.89 -8.35 -8.44
CA VAL A 71 2.22 -7.70 -9.58
C VAL A 71 3.16 -7.45 -10.77
N SER A 72 4.44 -7.81 -10.66
CA SER A 72 5.39 -7.82 -11.79
C SER A 72 5.30 -9.09 -12.62
N ASN A 73 4.70 -10.14 -12.08
CA ASN A 73 4.53 -11.41 -12.77
C ASN A 73 3.31 -11.34 -13.69
N ASP A 74 3.47 -11.67 -14.98
CA ASP A 74 2.34 -11.66 -15.93
C ASP A 74 1.23 -12.65 -15.55
N VAL A 75 1.53 -13.68 -14.75
CA VAL A 75 0.52 -14.59 -14.16
C VAL A 75 -0.48 -13.82 -13.30
N PHE A 76 -0.09 -12.68 -12.70
CA PHE A 76 -1.02 -11.83 -11.93
C PHE A 76 -2.17 -11.29 -12.78
N PHE A 77 -1.93 -11.08 -14.08
CA PHE A 77 -2.93 -10.52 -14.99
C PHE A 77 -3.64 -11.61 -15.81
N THR A 78 -3.59 -12.88 -15.40
CA THR A 78 -4.40 -13.94 -16.02
C THR A 78 -5.85 -13.85 -15.57
N THR A 79 -6.08 -13.40 -14.35
CA THR A 79 -7.39 -13.05 -13.81
C THR A 79 -7.54 -11.53 -13.86
N THR A 80 -8.76 -11.06 -14.09
CA THR A 80 -9.10 -9.64 -14.13
C THR A 80 -10.47 -9.50 -13.48
N PRO A 81 -10.69 -8.51 -12.61
CA PRO A 81 -11.98 -8.32 -11.97
C PRO A 81 -13.09 -8.09 -13.00
N ASP A 82 -14.31 -8.48 -12.65
CA ASP A 82 -15.47 -8.24 -13.51
C ASP A 82 -15.68 -6.73 -13.73
N GLY A 83 -16.00 -6.35 -14.97
CA GLY A 83 -16.34 -4.96 -15.31
C GLY A 83 -15.15 -4.04 -15.59
N ILE A 84 -13.91 -4.54 -15.60
CA ILE A 84 -12.71 -3.79 -16.06
C ILE A 84 -11.98 -4.55 -17.17
N SER A 85 -11.44 -3.82 -18.16
CA SER A 85 -10.61 -4.43 -19.20
C SER A 85 -9.26 -4.86 -18.63
N LYS A 86 -8.65 -5.90 -19.19
CA LYS A 86 -7.31 -6.36 -18.78
C LYS A 86 -6.27 -5.24 -18.90
N GLU A 87 -6.36 -4.45 -19.97
CA GLU A 87 -5.47 -3.32 -20.24
C GLU A 87 -5.62 -2.23 -19.17
N ASP A 88 -6.84 -1.86 -18.80
CA ASP A 88 -7.09 -0.82 -17.82
C ASP A 88 -6.76 -1.27 -16.40
N TYR A 89 -7.03 -2.55 -16.09
CA TYR A 89 -6.60 -3.16 -14.84
C TYR A 89 -5.07 -3.20 -14.72
N LYS A 90 -4.36 -3.61 -15.78
CA LYS A 90 -2.89 -3.59 -15.81
C LYS A 90 -2.35 -2.17 -15.65
N LYS A 91 -2.95 -1.16 -16.30
CA LYS A 91 -2.56 0.25 -16.11
C LYS A 91 -2.76 0.71 -14.67
N LEU A 92 -3.91 0.39 -14.07
CA LEU A 92 -4.21 0.75 -12.67
C LEU A 92 -3.17 0.15 -11.73
N VAL A 93 -2.95 -1.16 -11.79
CA VAL A 93 -2.01 -1.88 -10.92
C VAL A 93 -0.59 -1.35 -11.08
N LEU A 94 -0.16 -1.09 -12.32
CA LEU A 94 1.18 -0.52 -12.58
C LEU A 94 1.31 0.92 -12.06
N LYS A 95 0.26 1.75 -12.17
CA LYS A 95 0.21 3.08 -11.55
C LYS A 95 0.40 2.95 -10.04
N ARG A 96 -0.37 2.11 -9.37
CA ARG A 96 -0.31 1.93 -7.92
C ARG A 96 1.00 1.34 -7.43
N LYS A 97 1.57 0.37 -8.16
CA LYS A 97 2.92 -0.14 -7.89
C LYS A 97 3.94 1.01 -7.94
N SER A 98 3.85 1.90 -8.91
CA SER A 98 4.75 3.06 -9.01
C SER A 98 4.60 3.98 -7.80
N GLU A 99 3.36 4.28 -7.38
CA GLU A 99 3.08 5.08 -6.18
C GLU A 99 3.68 4.44 -4.91
N LEU A 100 3.55 3.12 -4.74
CA LEU A 100 4.16 2.39 -3.61
C LEU A 100 5.69 2.47 -3.61
N LEU A 101 6.32 2.28 -4.76
CA LEU A 101 7.77 2.35 -4.89
C LEU A 101 8.30 3.77 -4.66
N GLU A 102 7.56 4.79 -5.08
CA GLU A 102 7.87 6.19 -4.79
C GLU A 102 7.76 6.48 -3.29
N LEU A 103 6.65 6.06 -2.65
CA LEU A 103 6.48 6.23 -1.21
C LEU A 103 7.59 5.51 -0.42
N LYS A 104 7.99 4.32 -0.85
CA LYS A 104 9.14 3.61 -0.28
C LYS A 104 10.42 4.44 -0.36
N LYS A 105 10.72 5.03 -1.51
CA LYS A 105 11.90 5.91 -1.67
C LYS A 105 11.84 7.11 -0.72
N MET A 106 10.69 7.77 -0.64
CA MET A 106 10.47 8.91 0.27
C MET A 106 10.70 8.52 1.74
N PHE A 107 10.21 7.34 2.13
CA PHE A 107 10.42 6.81 3.48
C PHE A 107 11.90 6.67 3.83
N PHE A 108 12.70 6.10 2.92
CA PHE A 108 14.14 5.92 3.16
C PHE A 108 14.98 7.19 2.99
N SER A 109 14.50 8.17 2.22
CA SER A 109 15.16 9.48 2.13
C SER A 109 14.83 10.42 3.29
N GLY A 110 13.83 10.08 4.11
CA GLY A 110 13.30 10.96 5.15
C GLY A 110 12.56 12.18 4.59
N ASP A 111 12.19 12.17 3.30
CA ASP A 111 11.49 13.28 2.66
C ASP A 111 9.97 13.10 2.78
N PHE A 112 9.45 13.54 3.91
CA PHE A 112 8.01 13.54 4.20
C PHE A 112 7.34 14.89 3.96
N SER A 113 8.06 15.85 3.38
CA SER A 113 7.61 17.24 3.22
C SER A 113 6.32 17.39 2.39
N HIS A 114 5.96 16.35 1.64
CA HIS A 114 4.78 16.31 0.79
C HIS A 114 3.60 15.44 1.31
N LEU A 115 3.74 14.75 2.47
CA LEU A 115 2.67 13.90 3.01
C LEU A 115 1.36 14.67 3.33
N GLY A 116 1.44 15.99 3.56
CA GLY A 116 0.31 16.83 3.93
C GLY A 116 -0.43 17.54 2.78
N LYS A 117 0.03 17.41 1.52
CA LYS A 117 -0.61 18.08 0.37
C LYS A 117 -1.20 17.04 -0.57
N HIS A 118 -2.46 16.65 -0.36
CA HIS A 118 -3.46 16.13 -1.33
C HIS A 118 -3.07 15.38 -2.64
N SER A 119 -1.85 14.89 -2.86
CA SER A 119 -1.34 14.76 -4.24
C SER A 119 -0.92 13.36 -4.69
N PHE A 120 -0.83 12.34 -3.84
CA PHE A 120 -0.20 11.08 -4.28
C PHE A 120 -1.14 9.94 -4.62
N PHE A 121 -2.44 10.03 -4.29
CA PHE A 121 -3.34 8.87 -4.40
C PHE A 121 -4.73 9.17 -4.98
N LEU A 122 -4.93 10.36 -5.58
CA LEU A 122 -6.14 10.66 -6.36
C LEU A 122 -6.09 10.00 -7.75
#